data_AF-A0A381YQZ9-F1
#
_entry.id   AF-A0A381YQZ9-F1
#
_cell.length_a   1.000
_cell.length_b   1.000
_cell.length_c   1.000
_cell.angle_alpha   90.00
_cell.angle_beta   90.00
_cell.angle_gamma   90.00
#
_symmetry.space_group_name_H-M   'P 1'
#
loop_
_entity.id
_entity.type
_entity.pdbx_description
1 polymer ?
#
loop_
_entity_poly.entity_id
_entity_poly.type
_entity_poly.pdbx_seq_one_letter_code
_entity_poly.pdbx_strand_id
1 'polypeptide(L)' 'MSLADFLRDDIGLTGTHLGCEHGICGACTVLIDGQISRS' A
#
# COMPACT_ATOMS: atom_id res chain seq x y z
N MET A 1 -4.81 5.76 9.31
CA MET A 1 -5.07 5.90 7.86
C MET A 1 -3.74 5.78 7.14
N SER A 2 -3.50 4.61 6.59
CA SER A 2 -2.32 4.28 5.79
C SER A 2 -2.56 4.63 4.32
N LEU A 3 -1.49 4.68 3.52
CA LEU A 3 -1.64 4.85 2.07
C LEU A 3 -2.40 3.66 1.46
N ALA A 4 -2.19 2.44 1.95
CA ALA A 4 -2.94 1.27 1.53
C ALA A 4 -4.45 1.41 1.83
N ASP A 5 -4.83 1.99 2.98
CA ASP A 5 -6.24 2.24 3.32
C ASP A 5 -6.86 3.22 2.31
N PHE A 6 -6.18 4.34 2.04
CA PHE A 6 -6.65 5.33 1.07
C PHE A 6 -6.84 4.72 -0.33
N LEU A 7 -5.83 3.97 -0.79
CA LEU A 7 -5.89 3.34 -2.11
C LEU A 7 -7.06 2.35 -2.20
N ARG A 8 -7.27 1.51 -1.19
CA ARG A 8 -8.25 0.42 -1.22
C ARG A 8 -9.67 0.91 -0.96
N ASP A 9 -9.84 1.76 0.04
CA ASP A 9 -11.16 2.06 0.62
C ASP A 9 -11.70 3.39 0.10
N ASP A 10 -10.84 4.42 -0.05
CA ASP A 10 -11.31 5.75 -0.47
C ASP A 10 -11.43 5.86 -2.00
N ILE A 11 -10.50 5.24 -2.75
CA ILE A 11 -10.47 5.34 -4.22
C ILE A 11 -10.61 4.01 -4.96
N GLY A 12 -10.80 2.90 -4.25
CA GLY A 12 -11.16 1.60 -4.86
C GLY A 12 -10.05 0.90 -5.67
N LEU A 13 -8.79 1.31 -5.51
CA LEU A 13 -7.63 0.65 -6.14
C LEU A 13 -7.17 -0.54 -5.31
N THR A 14 -7.84 -1.68 -5.48
CA THR A 14 -7.68 -2.88 -4.64
C THR A 14 -6.44 -3.72 -4.91
N GLY A 15 -5.57 -3.33 -5.85
CA GLY A 15 -4.35 -4.08 -6.22
C GLY A 15 -3.24 -4.04 -5.17
N THR A 16 -3.26 -3.03 -4.29
CA THR A 16 -2.37 -2.98 -3.12
C THR A 16 -2.91 -3.88 -2.02
N HIS A 17 -2.07 -4.78 -1.49
CA HIS A 17 -2.48 -5.75 -0.48
C HIS A 17 -1.92 -5.38 0.91
N LEU A 18 -2.73 -5.59 1.95
CA LEU A 18 -2.27 -5.56 3.34
C LEU A 18 -1.94 -6.98 3.77
N GLY A 19 -0.69 -7.18 4.19
CA GLY A 19 -0.19 -8.47 4.67
C GLY A 19 0.18 -8.39 6.15
N CYS A 20 1.45 -8.11 6.43
CA CYS A 20 1.96 -8.05 7.80
C CYS A 20 1.62 -6.77 8.57
N GLU A 21 1.05 -5.74 7.92
CA GLU A 21 0.72 -4.41 8.48
C GLU A 21 1.86 -3.60 9.14
N HIS A 22 3.07 -4.18 9.22
CA HIS A 22 4.26 -3.56 9.79
C HIS A 22 5.41 -3.43 8.76
N GLY A 23 5.11 -3.48 7.46
CA GLY A 23 6.07 -3.21 6.37
C GLY A 23 7.10 -4.31 6.03
N ILE A 24 7.14 -5.45 6.74
CA ILE A 24 8.15 -6.50 6.54
C ILE A 24 7.90 -7.46 5.36
N CYS A 25 6.64 -7.64 4.93
CA CYS A 25 6.28 -8.65 3.91
C CYS A 25 6.29 -8.11 2.47
N GLY A 26 6.26 -6.78 2.28
CA GLY A 26 6.21 -6.17 0.96
C GLY A 26 4.87 -6.22 0.23
N ALA A 27 3.80 -6.76 0.81
CA ALA A 27 2.47 -6.83 0.17
C ALA A 27 1.88 -5.44 -0.20
N CYS A 28 2.21 -4.41 0.57
CA CYS A 28 1.74 -3.03 0.39
C CYS A 28 2.69 -2.17 -0.46
N THR A 29 3.58 -2.79 -1.24
CA THR A 29 4.60 -2.05 -2.00
C THR A 29 3.97 -1.33 -3.19
N VAL A 30 4.22 -0.03 -3.31
CA VAL A 30 3.76 0.83 -4.41
C VAL A 30 4.90 1.71 -4.93
N LEU A 31 4.77 2.22 -6.15
CA LEU A 31 5.68 3.22 -6.71
C LEU A 31 5.13 4.62 -6.46
N ILE A 32 5.96 5.50 -5.91
CA ILE A 32 5.68 6.93 -5.71
C ILE A 32 6.84 7.69 -6.32
N ASP A 33 6.60 8.45 -7.37
CA ASP A 33 7.63 9.24 -8.07
C ASP A 33 8.85 8.41 -8.49
N GLY A 34 8.61 7.16 -8.92
CA GLY A 34 9.66 6.21 -9.31
C GLY A 34 10.42 5.56 -8.16
N GLN A 35 10.08 5.89 -6.91
CA GLN A 35 10.64 5.27 -5.71
C GLN A 35 9.69 4.22 -5.13
N ILE A 36 10.26 3.15 -4.58
CA ILE A 36 9.51 2.10 -3.91
C ILE A 36 9.12 2.59 -2.51
N SER A 37 7.82 2.61 -2.22
CA SER A 37 7.27 2.95 -0.91
C SER A 37 6.39 1.82 -0.36
N ARG A 38 6.25 1.77 0.96
CA ARG A 38 5.42 0.80 1.69
C ARG A 38 4.56 1.56 2.68
N SER A 39 3.31 1.10 2.83
CA SER A 39 2.36 1.61 3.85
C SER A 39 2.68 1.05 5.22
#